data_AF-A0A9D7WSP8-F1
#
_entry.id   AF-A0A9D7WSP8-F1
#
_cell.length_a   1.000
_cell.length_b   1.000
_cell.length_c   1.000
_cell.angle_alpha   90.00
_cell.angle_beta   90.00
_cell.angle_gamma   90.00
#
_symmetry.space_group_name_H-M   'P 1'
#
loop_
_entity.id
_entity.type
_entity.pdbx_description
1 polymer ?
#
loop_
_entity_poly.entity_id
_entity_poly.type
_entity_poly.pdbx_seq_one_letter_code
_entity_poly.pdbx_strand_id
1 'polypeptide(L)' 'FVALNIGIEFLGFCLLLLSAILIGIWAYRGGHKGILVLQFFYATAGIIGMIRWF' A
#
# COMPACT_ATOMS: atom_id res chain seq x y z
N PHE A 1 -1.48 20.67 16.52
CA PHE A 1 -1.47 19.21 16.78
C PHE A 1 -2.09 18.37 15.65
N VAL A 2 -2.62 18.97 14.57
CA VAL A 2 -3.24 18.21 13.47
C VAL A 2 -2.21 17.63 12.49
N ALA A 3 -1.12 18.36 12.19
CA ALA A 3 -0.11 17.96 11.20
C ALA A 3 0.70 16.68 11.54
N LEU A 4 0.82 16.32 12.82
CA LEU A 4 1.50 15.08 13.22
C LEU A 4 0.69 13.82 12.83
N ASN A 5 -0.65 13.90 12.89
CA ASN A 5 -1.52 12.78 12.50
C ASN A 5 -1.53 12.60 10.97
N ILE A 6 -1.64 13.71 10.20
CA ILE A 6 -1.47 13.71 8.73
C ILE A 6 -0.22 12.93 8.32
N GLY A 7 0.93 13.27 8.93
CA GLY A 7 2.23 12.72 8.56
C GLY A 7 2.37 11.23 8.90
N ILE A 8 1.84 10.78 10.05
CA ILE A 8 1.86 9.37 10.43
C ILE A 8 0.93 8.53 9.56
N GLU A 9 -0.25 9.04 9.21
CA GLU A 9 -1.18 8.33 8.32
C GLU A 9 -0.59 8.19 6.92
N PHE A 10 0.03 9.25 6.40
CA PHE A 10 0.77 9.21 5.13
C PHE A 10 1.93 8.19 5.14
N LEU A 11 2.72 8.16 6.22
CA LEU A 11 3.80 7.19 6.39
C LEU A 11 3.26 5.76 6.44
N GLY A 12 2.13 5.55 7.11
CA GLY A 12 1.41 4.29 7.15
C GLY A 12 1.00 3.82 5.76
N PHE A 13 0.36 4.67 4.96
CA PHE A 13 0.01 4.37 3.56
C PHE A 13 1.24 4.05 2.69
N CYS A 14 2.35 4.75 2.91
CA CYS A 14 3.60 4.50 2.20
C CYS A 14 4.20 3.12 2.56
N LEU A 15 4.16 2.73 3.84
CA LEU A 15 4.57 1.38 4.31
C LEU A 15 3.68 0.27 3.73
N LEU A 16 2.37 0.51 3.66
CA LEU A 16 1.39 -0.41 3.08
C LEU A 16 1.67 -0.63 1.59
N LEU A 17 2.02 0.43 0.86
CA LEU A 17 2.40 0.38 -0.54
C LEU A 17 3.70 -0.42 -0.76
N LEU A 18 4.73 -0.13 0.04
CA LEU A 18 6.03 -0.82 -0.04
C LEU A 18 5.88 -2.31 0.25
N SER A 19 5.10 -2.66 1.28
CA SER A 19 4.78 -4.06 1.61
C SER A 19 4.04 -4.73 0.46
N ALA A 20 3.11 -4.02 -0.18
CA ALA A 20 2.35 -4.56 -1.29
C ALA A 20 3.19 -4.87 -2.53
N ILE A 21 4.17 -4.01 -2.84
CA ILE A 21 5.09 -4.24 -3.94
C ILE A 21 5.96 -5.47 -3.66
N LEU A 22 6.44 -5.63 -2.41
CA LEU A 22 7.27 -6.77 -2.01
C LEU A 22 6.51 -8.11 -2.11
N ILE A 23 5.27 -8.14 -1.60
CA ILE A 23 4.41 -9.33 -1.66
C ILE A 23 3.93 -9.58 -3.10
N GLY A 24 3.67 -8.53 -3.88
CA GLY A 24 3.31 -8.63 -5.30
C GLY A 24 4.43 -9.26 -6.14
N ILE A 25 5.68 -8.82 -5.95
CA ILE A 25 6.86 -9.39 -6.62
C ILE A 25 7.06 -10.86 -6.22
N TRP A 26 6.89 -11.19 -4.93
CA TRP A 26 6.99 -12.57 -4.45
C TRP A 26 5.88 -13.47 -5.00
N ALA A 27 4.63 -12.99 -5.03
CA ALA A 27 3.48 -13.69 -5.57
C ALA A 27 3.58 -13.90 -7.10
N TYR A 28 4.14 -12.92 -7.83
CA TYR A 28 4.45 -13.05 -9.25
C TYR A 28 5.45 -14.18 -9.51
N ARG A 29 6.48 -14.30 -8.68
CA ARG A 29 7.49 -15.36 -8.79
C ARG A 29 6.98 -16.73 -8.31
N GLY A 30 6.04 -16.75 -7.36
CA GLY A 30 5.45 -17.96 -6.78
C GLY A 30 4.21 -18.51 -7.50
N GLY A 31 3.75 -17.89 -8.60
CA GLY A 31 2.60 -18.37 -9.38
C GLY A 31 1.23 -18.25 -8.69
N HIS A 32 1.17 -17.64 -7.50
CA HIS A 32 -0.06 -17.49 -6.72
C HIS A 32 -0.86 -16.26 -7.17
N LYS A 33 -1.66 -16.46 -8.22
CA LYS A 33 -2.44 -15.41 -8.91
C LYS A 33 -3.44 -14.69 -8.00
N GLY A 34 -3.93 -15.35 -6.94
CA GLY A 34 -4.90 -14.76 -6.01
C GLY A 34 -4.34 -13.64 -5.13
N ILE A 35 -3.08 -13.76 -4.70
CA ILE A 35 -2.42 -12.76 -3.83
C ILE A 35 -2.05 -11.50 -4.62
N LEU A 36 -1.82 -11.64 -5.93
CA LEU A 36 -1.48 -10.54 -6.82
C LEU A 36 -2.64 -9.53 -6.96
N VAL A 37 -3.88 -10.02 -7.06
CA VAL A 37 -5.09 -9.17 -7.07
C VAL A 37 -5.28 -8.45 -5.74
N LEU A 38 -5.10 -9.14 -4.62
CA LEU A 38 -5.25 -8.53 -3.30
C LEU A 38 -4.21 -7.44 -3.07
N GLN A 39 -2.96 -7.66 -3.50
CA GLN A 39 -1.93 -6.63 -3.38
C GLN A 39 -2.13 -5.45 -4.30
N PHE A 40 -2.70 -5.65 -5.49
CA PHE A 40 -3.06 -4.54 -6.37
C PHE A 40 -4.15 -3.66 -5.75
N PHE A 41 -5.15 -4.29 -5.12
CA PHE A 41 -6.20 -3.59 -4.39
C PHE A 41 -5.63 -2.81 -3.20
N TYR A 42 -4.71 -3.40 -2.47
CA TYR A 42 -4.04 -2.77 -1.32
C TYR A 42 -3.15 -1.60 -1.73
N ALA A 43 -2.40 -1.73 -2.82
CA ALA A 43 -1.60 -0.64 -3.38
C ALA A 43 -2.49 0.53 -3.84
N THR A 44 -3.61 0.23 -4.50
CA THR A 44 -4.59 1.25 -4.93
C THR A 44 -5.21 1.97 -3.72
N ALA A 45 -5.57 1.25 -2.66
CA ALA A 45 -6.04 1.84 -1.41
C ALA A 45 -4.96 2.72 -0.74
N GLY A 46 -3.69 2.31 -0.81
CA GLY A 46 -2.54 3.10 -0.37
C GLY A 46 -2.41 4.43 -1.12
N ILE A 47 -2.53 4.42 -2.45
CA ILE A 47 -2.49 5.64 -3.27
C ILE A 47 -3.69 6.54 -3.02
N ILE A 48 -4.90 5.98 -2.88
CA ILE A 48 -6.10 6.74 -2.55
C ILE A 48 -5.98 7.39 -1.16
N GLY A 49 -5.41 6.67 -0.19
CA GLY A 49 -5.12 7.19 1.16
C GLY A 49 -4.10 8.34 1.12
N MET A 50 -3.04 8.22 0.34
CA MET A 50 -2.07 9.29 0.13
C MET A 50 -2.68 10.54 -0.52
N ILE A 51 -3.54 10.38 -1.55
CA ILE A 51 -4.22 11.49 -2.21
C ILE A 51 -5.25 12.16 -1.30
N ARG A 52 -5.92 11.40 -0.42
CA ARG A 52 -6.87 11.94 0.57
C ARG A 52 -6.20 12.86 1.59
N TRP A 53 -4.94 12.58 1.90
CA TRP A 53 -4.16 13.25 2.95
C TRP A 53 -3.23 14.35 2.42
N PHE A 54 -3.09 14.50 1.10
CA PHE A 54 -2.42 15.63 0.44
C PHE A 54 -3.37 16.81 0.32
#